data_AF-B6B0B0-F1
#
_entry.id   AF-B6B0B0-F1
#
_cell.length_a   1.000
_cell.length_b   1.000
_cell.length_c   1.000
_cell.angle_alpha   90.00
_cell.angle_beta   90.00
_cell.angle_gamma   90.00
#
_symmetry.space_group_name_H-M   'P 1'
#
loop_
_entity.id
_entity.type
_entity.pdbx_description
1 polymer ?
#
loop_
_entity_poly.entity_id
_entity_poly.type
_entity_poly.pdbx_seq_one_letter_code
_entity_poly.pdbx_strand_id
1 'polypeptide(L)'
;MRDANAFALVERLQATAMQGGAVRVFGLPRVMRVEAVNLIAQLSGSLVLVSVLATLIVALVFGALCLFPVLLIPNVLPLMLTGASLHLWAGGELSPTAVLALTISFGIAIDDSVHFLNRFYEARKRGESANRAAQYASATAGQVMVLTTVLLTFGLAITMISGFFPIHLFGGMMILTLWLALVFDLLLLPALLGGRKNS
;
A
#
# COMPACT_ATOMS: atom_id res chain seq x y z
N MET A 1 26.46 -4.44 2.13
CA MET A 1 26.88 -4.12 3.51
C MET A 1 26.95 -2.60 3.63
N ARG A 2 25.92 -1.97 4.21
CA ARG A 2 25.90 -0.54 4.55
C ARG A 2 26.81 -0.36 5.76
N ASP A 3 27.88 0.41 5.65
CA ASP A 3 28.82 0.61 6.75
C ASP A 3 28.16 1.38 7.90
N ALA A 4 27.61 0.65 8.86
CA ALA A 4 27.17 1.18 10.16
C ALA A 4 28.28 2.00 10.84
N ASN A 5 29.54 1.65 10.57
CA ASN A 5 30.72 2.37 11.03
C ASN A 5 30.85 3.78 10.43
N ALA A 6 30.49 3.98 9.16
CA ALA A 6 30.52 5.30 8.53
C ALA A 6 29.43 6.22 9.10
N PHE A 7 28.25 5.68 9.40
CA PHE A 7 27.17 6.43 10.05
C PHE A 7 27.52 6.82 11.49
N ALA A 8 28.06 5.88 12.27
CA ALA A 8 28.53 6.17 13.62
C ALA A 8 29.67 7.20 13.63
N LEU A 9 30.53 7.20 12.60
CA LEU A 9 31.60 8.18 12.46
C LEU A 9 31.06 9.58 12.15
N VAL A 10 30.08 9.71 11.26
CA VAL A 10 29.42 11.00 10.96
C VAL A 10 28.70 11.55 12.19
N GLU A 11 28.04 10.68 12.95
CA GLU A 11 27.33 11.06 14.18
C GLU A 11 28.30 11.51 15.28
N ARG A 12 29.43 10.83 15.44
CA ARG A 12 30.51 11.25 16.34
C ARG A 12 31.15 12.57 15.92
N LEU A 13 31.42 12.76 14.63
CA LEU A 13 31.98 14.01 14.10
C LEU A 13 31.02 15.19 14.30
N GLN A 14 29.71 14.96 14.14
CA GLN A 14 28.69 15.96 14.44
C GLN A 14 28.60 16.30 15.92
N ALA A 15 28.64 15.30 16.80
CA ALA A 15 28.63 15.51 18.25
C ALA A 15 29.84 16.34 18.70
N THR A 16 31.03 16.04 18.19
CA THR A 16 32.27 16.78 18.49
C THR A 16 32.25 18.20 17.93
N ALA A 17 31.71 18.40 16.72
CA ALA A 17 31.59 19.73 16.11
C ALA A 17 30.60 20.65 16.87
N MET A 18 29.49 20.08 17.35
CA MET A 18 28.51 20.81 18.17
C MET A 18 29.07 21.18 19.56
N GLN A 19 29.90 20.31 20.17
CA GLN A 19 30.62 20.62 21.42
C GLN A 19 31.71 21.69 21.24
N GLY A 20 32.27 21.83 20.03
CA GLY A 20 33.26 22.85 19.69
C GLY A 20 32.70 24.24 19.33
N GLY A 21 31.40 24.49 19.54
CA GLY A 21 30.78 25.80 19.29
C GLY A 21 30.25 26.01 17.86
N ALA A 22 30.17 24.97 17.04
CA ALA A 22 29.55 25.08 15.72
C ALA A 22 28.03 25.25 15.83
N VAL A 23 27.51 26.41 15.43
CA VAL A 23 26.06 26.73 15.46
C VAL A 23 25.25 25.91 14.43
N ARG A 24 25.89 25.45 13.34
CA ARG A 24 25.31 24.52 12.35
C ARG A 24 26.38 23.66 11.71
N VAL A 25 26.26 22.34 11.84
CA VAL A 25 27.05 21.40 11.02
C VAL A 25 26.43 21.31 9.63
N PHE A 26 27.08 21.93 8.63
CA PHE A 26 26.82 21.70 7.21
C PHE A 26 27.48 20.40 6.77
N GLY A 27 26.76 19.60 5.97
CA GLY A 27 27.29 18.39 5.38
C GLY A 27 26.24 17.74 4.48
N LEU A 28 26.61 17.44 3.24
CA LEU A 28 25.77 16.73 2.27
C LEU A 28 25.10 15.47 2.87
N PRO A 29 25.77 14.66 3.71
CA PRO A 29 25.13 13.50 4.33
C PRO A 29 23.98 13.87 5.29
N ARG A 30 24.09 14.99 6.02
CA ARG A 30 23.03 15.44 6.95
C ARG A 30 21.83 15.97 6.18
N VAL A 31 22.07 16.77 5.14
CA VAL A 31 21.02 17.34 4.28
C VAL A 31 20.24 16.22 3.59
N MET A 32 20.93 15.27 2.95
CA MET A 32 20.30 14.12 2.30
C MET A 32 19.48 13.26 3.29
N ARG A 33 19.97 13.09 4.53
CA ARG A 33 19.23 12.35 5.56
C ARG A 33 17.96 13.09 5.99
N VAL A 34 18.05 14.40 6.25
CA VAL A 34 16.88 15.21 6.64
C VAL A 34 15.86 15.25 5.52
N GLU A 35 16.31 15.42 4.27
CA GLU A 35 15.43 15.36 3.09
C GLU A 35 14.76 14.00 2.96
N ALA A 36 15.50 12.89 3.09
CA ALA A 36 14.91 11.55 3.03
C ALA A 36 13.85 11.33 4.12
N VAL A 37 14.09 11.77 5.35
CA VAL A 37 13.12 11.66 6.45
C VAL A 37 11.89 12.52 6.19
N ASN A 38 12.07 13.75 5.71
CA ASN A 38 10.95 14.63 5.35
C ASN A 38 10.12 14.06 4.20
N LEU A 39 10.77 13.48 3.18
CA LEU A 39 10.10 12.79 2.09
C LEU A 39 9.28 11.60 2.60
N ILE A 40 9.85 10.76 3.46
CA ILE A 40 9.10 9.64 4.06
C ILE A 40 7.87 10.17 4.80
N ALA A 41 8.03 11.19 5.66
CA ALA A 41 6.93 11.75 6.43
C ALA A 41 5.82 12.32 5.52
N GLN A 42 6.19 13.06 4.47
CA GLN A 42 5.26 13.60 3.49
C GLN A 42 4.53 12.49 2.73
N LEU A 43 5.27 11.49 2.25
CA LEU A 43 4.70 10.37 1.50
C LEU A 43 3.78 9.53 2.38
N SER A 44 4.15 9.25 3.63
CA SER A 44 3.31 8.49 4.56
C SER A 44 2.05 9.26 4.92
N GLY A 45 2.16 10.58 5.14
CA GLY A 45 1.00 11.45 5.31
C GLY A 45 0.09 11.44 4.09
N SER A 46 0.65 11.52 2.88
CA SER A 46 -0.12 11.45 1.63
C SER A 46 -0.78 10.09 1.44
N LEU A 47 -0.12 8.99 1.82
CA LEU A 47 -0.70 7.65 1.75
C LEU A 47 -1.95 7.58 2.61
N VAL A 48 -1.87 7.99 3.88
CA VAL A 48 -3.03 7.99 4.79
C VAL A 48 -4.15 8.87 4.24
N LEU A 49 -3.81 10.06 3.75
CA LEU A 49 -4.79 10.99 3.18
C LEU A 49 -5.48 10.40 1.95
N VAL A 50 -4.71 9.87 1.00
CA VAL A 50 -5.22 9.21 -0.20
C VAL A 50 -6.08 8.00 0.18
N SER A 51 -5.65 7.21 1.17
CA SER A 51 -6.43 6.06 1.62
C SER A 51 -7.79 6.43 2.16
N VAL A 52 -7.85 7.43 3.04
CA VAL A 52 -9.12 7.89 3.58
C VAL A 52 -9.98 8.55 2.50
N LEU A 53 -9.41 9.47 1.71
CA LEU A 53 -10.19 10.22 0.72
C LEU A 53 -10.67 9.34 -0.43
N ALA A 54 -9.83 8.48 -0.99
CA ALA A 54 -10.22 7.59 -2.09
C ALA A 54 -11.31 6.62 -1.63
N THR A 55 -11.15 5.97 -0.47
CA THR A 55 -12.18 5.09 0.08
C THR A 55 -13.47 5.85 0.39
N LEU A 56 -13.39 7.08 0.90
CA LEU A 56 -14.55 7.92 1.16
C LEU A 56 -15.30 8.26 -0.14
N ILE A 57 -14.57 8.67 -1.19
CA ILE A 57 -15.16 8.98 -2.50
C ILE A 57 -15.87 7.75 -3.04
N VAL A 58 -15.22 6.57 -3.02
CA VAL A 58 -15.85 5.33 -3.50
C VAL A 58 -17.11 5.00 -2.68
N ALA A 59 -17.04 5.07 -1.34
CA ALA A 59 -18.19 4.82 -0.49
C ALA A 59 -19.37 5.77 -0.77
N LEU A 60 -19.08 7.04 -1.09
CA LEU A 60 -20.09 8.04 -1.47
C LEU A 60 -20.67 7.75 -2.87
N VAL A 61 -19.85 7.35 -3.84
CA VAL A 61 -20.29 6.99 -5.20
C VAL A 61 -21.27 5.81 -5.17
N PHE A 62 -21.01 4.80 -4.33
CA PHE A 62 -21.92 3.67 -4.13
C PHE A 62 -23.05 3.95 -3.12
N GLY A 63 -23.16 5.19 -2.64
CA GLY A 63 -24.31 5.68 -1.88
C GLY A 63 -24.42 5.19 -0.44
N ALA A 64 -23.36 4.66 0.15
CA ALA A 64 -23.40 4.12 1.50
C ALA A 64 -22.08 4.30 2.26
N LEU A 65 -22.06 5.21 3.24
CA LEU A 65 -20.92 5.40 4.14
C LEU A 65 -20.58 4.14 4.94
N CYS A 66 -21.54 3.24 5.16
CA CYS A 66 -21.27 1.94 5.77
C CYS A 66 -20.35 1.04 4.91
N LEU A 67 -20.07 1.39 3.64
CA LEU A 67 -19.06 0.72 2.82
C LEU A 67 -17.64 1.17 3.15
N PHE A 68 -17.47 2.33 3.80
CA PHE A 68 -16.15 2.86 4.14
C PHE A 68 -15.26 1.84 4.87
N PRO A 69 -15.68 1.24 6.01
CA PRO A 69 -14.85 0.21 6.66
C PRO A 69 -14.73 -1.08 5.84
N VAL A 70 -15.76 -1.43 5.06
CA VAL A 70 -15.75 -2.63 4.20
C VAL A 70 -14.70 -2.54 3.12
N LEU A 71 -14.44 -1.33 2.61
CA LEU A 71 -13.41 -1.05 1.62
C LEU A 71 -12.06 -0.78 2.28
N LEU A 72 -12.02 -0.03 3.38
CA LEU A 72 -10.75 0.36 4.00
C LEU A 72 -9.99 -0.84 4.56
N ILE A 73 -10.68 -1.76 5.26
CA ILE A 73 -10.04 -2.90 5.95
C ILE A 73 -9.28 -3.83 4.99
N PRO A 74 -9.90 -4.41 3.95
CA PRO A 74 -9.22 -5.35 3.06
C PRO A 74 -8.12 -4.68 2.22
N ASN A 75 -8.17 -3.36 2.04
CA ASN A 75 -7.16 -2.61 1.30
C ASN A 75 -5.99 -2.15 2.17
N VAL A 76 -6.21 -1.79 3.44
CA VAL A 76 -5.14 -1.35 4.35
C VAL A 76 -4.37 -2.51 4.97
N LEU A 77 -5.02 -3.65 5.24
CA LEU A 77 -4.37 -4.83 5.81
C LEU A 77 -3.17 -5.34 4.98
N PRO A 78 -3.27 -5.51 3.65
CA PRO A 78 -2.13 -5.83 2.78
C PRO A 78 -0.97 -4.86 2.94
N LEU A 79 -1.25 -3.55 2.98
CA LEU A 79 -0.23 -2.52 3.15
C LEU A 79 0.49 -2.65 4.49
N MET A 80 -0.24 -2.91 5.57
CA MET A 80 0.35 -3.11 6.89
C MET A 80 1.22 -4.36 6.92
N LEU A 81 0.80 -5.44 6.29
CA LEU A 81 1.55 -6.69 6.22
C LEU A 81 2.83 -6.55 5.37
N THR A 82 2.76 -5.92 4.20
CA THR A 82 3.93 -5.62 3.38
C THR A 82 4.86 -4.62 4.07
N GLY A 83 4.31 -3.61 4.77
CA GLY A 83 5.09 -2.68 5.57
C GLY A 83 5.81 -3.39 6.73
N ALA A 84 5.14 -4.33 7.39
CA ALA A 84 5.74 -5.13 8.45
C ALA A 84 6.85 -6.06 7.90
N SER A 85 6.65 -6.64 6.71
CA SER A 85 7.64 -7.51 6.07
C SER A 85 8.94 -6.79 5.69
N LEU A 86 8.95 -5.45 5.70
CA LEU A 86 10.16 -4.65 5.52
C LEU A 86 11.24 -4.94 6.58
N HIS A 87 10.85 -5.35 7.79
CA HIS A 87 11.76 -5.79 8.84
C HIS A 87 12.53 -7.06 8.45
N LEU A 88 11.91 -7.94 7.66
CA LEU A 88 12.51 -9.20 7.22
C LEU A 88 13.51 -8.98 6.07
N TRP A 89 13.26 -8.02 5.17
CA TRP A 89 13.98 -7.91 3.89
C TRP A 89 14.93 -6.72 3.79
N ALA A 90 14.69 -5.64 4.53
CA ALA A 90 15.43 -4.38 4.39
C ALA A 90 15.91 -3.80 5.73
N GLY A 91 15.93 -4.60 6.80
CA GLY A 91 16.36 -4.16 8.13
C GLY A 91 15.39 -3.18 8.81
N GLY A 92 14.14 -3.11 8.35
CA GLY A 92 13.06 -2.36 9.00
C GLY A 92 13.01 -0.86 8.71
N GLU A 93 13.94 -0.31 7.92
CA GLU A 93 13.93 1.11 7.58
C GLU A 93 12.94 1.42 6.45
N LEU A 94 11.88 2.18 6.76
CA LEU A 94 11.03 2.81 5.76
C LEU A 94 11.87 3.72 4.87
N SER A 95 11.81 3.49 3.57
CA SER A 95 12.42 4.35 2.55
C SER A 95 11.33 5.07 1.76
N PRO A 96 11.62 6.22 1.11
CA PRO A 96 10.66 6.89 0.24
C PRO A 96 10.09 5.93 -0.82
N THR A 97 10.95 5.06 -1.36
CA THR A 97 10.57 4.04 -2.35
C THR A 97 9.58 3.01 -1.81
N ALA A 98 9.75 2.57 -0.56
CA ALA A 98 8.80 1.67 0.09
C ALA A 98 7.42 2.33 0.25
N VAL A 99 7.38 3.59 0.70
CA VAL A 99 6.11 4.31 0.85
C VAL A 99 5.44 4.56 -0.50
N LEU A 100 6.22 4.88 -1.54
CA LEU A 100 5.70 5.01 -2.91
C LEU A 100 5.09 3.70 -3.41
N ALA A 101 5.77 2.57 -3.22
CA ALA A 101 5.23 1.26 -3.59
C ALA A 101 3.88 1.00 -2.89
N LEU A 102 3.82 1.17 -1.57
CA LEU A 102 2.57 0.97 -0.80
C LEU A 102 1.44 1.90 -1.28
N THR A 103 1.76 3.15 -1.61
CA THR A 103 0.78 4.14 -2.10
C THR A 103 0.20 3.76 -3.46
N ILE A 104 1.04 3.32 -4.39
CA ILE A 104 0.58 2.91 -5.72
C ILE A 104 -0.20 1.60 -5.62
N SER A 105 0.30 0.62 -4.86
CA SER A 105 -0.41 -0.64 -4.61
C SER A 105 -1.80 -0.42 -4.02
N PHE A 106 -1.94 0.53 -3.09
CA PHE A 106 -3.24 0.85 -2.50
C PHE A 106 -4.23 1.39 -3.54
N GLY A 107 -3.79 2.26 -4.46
CA GLY A 107 -4.64 2.76 -5.53
C GLY A 107 -5.16 1.64 -6.43
N ILE A 108 -4.31 0.64 -6.72
CA ILE A 108 -4.68 -0.53 -7.51
C ILE A 108 -5.64 -1.44 -6.73
N ALA A 109 -5.39 -1.66 -5.43
CA ALA A 109 -6.27 -2.47 -4.59
C ALA A 109 -7.68 -1.84 -4.46
N ILE A 110 -7.77 -0.51 -4.34
CA ILE A 110 -9.07 0.18 -4.36
C ILE A 110 -9.79 -0.05 -5.70
N ASP A 111 -9.07 -0.02 -6.83
CA ASP A 111 -9.67 -0.25 -8.15
C ASP A 111 -10.29 -1.66 -8.25
N ASP A 112 -9.59 -2.67 -7.75
CA ASP A 112 -10.09 -4.05 -7.67
C ASP A 112 -11.39 -4.12 -6.83
N SER A 113 -11.41 -3.44 -5.68
CA SER A 113 -12.59 -3.31 -4.83
C SER A 113 -13.75 -2.56 -5.52
N VAL A 114 -13.47 -1.54 -6.33
CA VAL A 114 -14.48 -0.83 -7.15
C VAL A 114 -15.05 -1.76 -8.21
N HIS A 115 -14.21 -2.55 -8.88
CA HIS A 115 -14.65 -3.54 -9.86
C HIS A 115 -15.57 -4.60 -9.22
N PHE A 116 -15.21 -5.06 -8.02
CA PHE A 116 -16.03 -5.97 -7.23
C PHE A 116 -17.38 -5.36 -6.86
N LEU A 117 -17.38 -4.14 -6.32
CA LEU A 117 -18.62 -3.43 -5.94
C LEU A 117 -19.52 -3.20 -7.16
N ASN A 118 -18.96 -2.88 -8.32
CA ASN A 118 -19.75 -2.69 -9.52
C ASN A 118 -20.53 -3.96 -9.88
N ARG A 119 -19.88 -5.12 -9.85
CA ARG A 119 -20.55 -6.43 -10.09
C ARG A 119 -21.54 -6.80 -9.00
N PHE A 120 -21.21 -6.50 -7.75
CA PHE A 120 -22.11 -6.73 -6.62
C PHE A 120 -23.40 -5.91 -6.77
N TYR A 121 -23.29 -4.61 -7.02
CA TYR A 121 -24.43 -3.73 -7.18
C TYR A 121 -25.21 -3.99 -8.47
N GLU A 122 -24.54 -4.47 -9.53
CA GLU A 122 -25.20 -4.97 -10.73
C GLU A 122 -26.15 -6.13 -10.40
N ALA A 123 -25.71 -7.13 -9.64
CA ALA A 123 -26.56 -8.24 -9.19
C ALA A 123 -27.66 -7.79 -8.21
N ARG A 124 -27.35 -6.86 -7.28
CA ARG A 124 -28.37 -6.28 -6.39
C ARG A 124 -29.48 -5.56 -7.16
N LYS A 125 -29.14 -4.84 -8.23
CA LYS A 125 -30.13 -4.17 -9.12
C LYS A 125 -31.01 -5.17 -9.87
N ARG A 126 -30.55 -6.40 -10.09
CA ARG A 126 -31.35 -7.51 -10.65
C ARG A 126 -32.25 -8.19 -9.60
N GLY A 127 -32.24 -7.73 -8.35
CA GLY A 127 -33.05 -8.26 -7.26
C GLY A 127 -32.43 -9.44 -6.50
N GLU A 128 -31.14 -9.72 -6.71
CA GLU A 128 -30.47 -10.82 -6.01
C GLU A 128 -30.26 -10.50 -4.52
N SER A 129 -30.30 -11.55 -3.67
CA SER A 129 -29.94 -11.42 -2.26
C SER A 129 -28.47 -11.04 -2.11
N ALA A 130 -28.09 -10.40 -0.99
CA ALA A 130 -26.71 -9.94 -0.78
C ALA A 130 -25.69 -11.07 -0.91
N ASN A 131 -26.03 -12.28 -0.42
CA ASN A 131 -25.18 -13.45 -0.56
C ASN A 131 -25.00 -13.88 -2.03
N ARG A 132 -26.08 -13.95 -2.82
CA ARG A 132 -25.98 -14.29 -4.24
C ARG A 132 -25.23 -13.23 -5.04
N ALA A 133 -25.49 -11.95 -4.76
CA ALA A 133 -24.76 -10.84 -5.37
C ALA A 133 -23.26 -10.88 -5.06
N ALA A 134 -22.88 -11.23 -3.82
CA ALA A 134 -21.48 -11.42 -3.44
C ALA A 134 -20.83 -12.59 -4.18
N GLN A 135 -21.52 -13.74 -4.30
CA GLN A 135 -21.03 -14.88 -5.07
C GLN A 135 -20.86 -14.54 -6.56
N TYR A 136 -21.82 -13.83 -7.15
CA TYR A 136 -21.75 -13.35 -8.53
C TYR A 136 -20.57 -12.41 -8.74
N ALA A 137 -20.36 -11.45 -7.84
CA ALA A 137 -19.23 -10.54 -7.88
C ALA A 137 -17.89 -11.29 -7.75
N SER A 138 -17.76 -12.21 -6.79
CA SER A 138 -16.56 -13.04 -6.65
C SER A 138 -16.25 -13.87 -7.90
N ALA A 139 -17.26 -14.44 -8.56
CA ALA A 139 -17.07 -15.24 -9.76
C ALA A 139 -16.68 -14.40 -10.99
N THR A 140 -17.22 -13.18 -11.11
CA THR A 140 -17.01 -12.32 -12.29
C THR A 140 -15.86 -11.33 -12.09
N ALA A 141 -15.94 -10.47 -11.07
CA ALA A 141 -14.90 -9.51 -10.76
C ALA A 141 -13.61 -10.21 -10.31
N GLY A 142 -13.71 -11.31 -9.55
CA GLY A 142 -12.53 -12.01 -9.07
C GLY A 142 -11.64 -12.55 -10.19
N GLN A 143 -12.23 -13.03 -11.30
CA GLN A 143 -11.44 -13.43 -12.47
C GLN A 143 -10.65 -12.25 -13.07
N VAL A 144 -11.26 -11.07 -13.12
CA VAL A 144 -10.61 -9.85 -13.62
C VAL A 144 -9.50 -9.40 -12.68
N MET A 145 -9.75 -9.39 -11.37
CA MET A 145 -8.76 -9.02 -10.34
C MET A 145 -7.54 -9.95 -10.33
N VAL A 146 -7.75 -11.26 -10.51
CA VAL A 146 -6.65 -12.23 -10.63
C VAL A 146 -5.84 -11.92 -11.89
N LEU A 147 -6.51 -11.67 -13.02
CA LEU A 147 -5.84 -11.36 -14.28
C LEU A 147 -5.01 -10.08 -14.18
N THR A 148 -5.56 -9.00 -13.63
CA THR A 148 -4.85 -7.72 -13.45
C THR A 148 -3.64 -7.91 -12.53
N THR A 149 -3.81 -8.60 -11.40
CA THR A 149 -2.72 -8.90 -10.45
C THR A 149 -1.60 -9.69 -11.12
N VAL A 150 -1.93 -10.71 -11.91
CA VAL A 150 -0.95 -11.52 -12.65
C VAL A 150 -0.22 -10.67 -13.69
N LEU A 151 -0.95 -9.89 -14.49
CA LEU A 151 -0.35 -9.01 -15.50
C LEU A 151 0.59 -7.97 -14.88
N LEU A 152 0.17 -7.32 -13.79
CA LEU A 152 1.00 -6.37 -13.05
C LEU A 152 2.22 -7.05 -12.43
N THR A 153 2.06 -8.26 -11.90
CA THR A 153 3.17 -9.04 -11.36
C THR A 153 4.22 -9.31 -12.43
N PHE A 154 3.83 -9.76 -13.62
CA PHE A 154 4.76 -9.97 -14.72
C PHE A 154 5.42 -8.67 -15.18
N GLY A 155 4.65 -7.58 -15.29
CA GLY A 155 5.19 -6.27 -15.64
C GLY A 155 6.20 -5.73 -14.62
N LEU A 156 5.98 -6.00 -13.33
CA LEU A 156 6.85 -5.58 -12.24
C LEU A 156 8.02 -6.55 -12.00
N ALA A 157 7.92 -7.81 -12.43
CA ALA A 157 8.97 -8.81 -12.22
C ALA A 157 10.32 -8.37 -12.82
N ILE A 158 10.31 -7.62 -13.93
CA ILE A 158 11.54 -7.09 -14.54
C ILE A 158 12.32 -6.18 -13.58
N THR A 159 11.63 -5.48 -12.69
CA THR A 159 12.27 -4.58 -11.71
C THR A 159 13.06 -5.35 -10.65
N MET A 160 12.77 -6.65 -10.44
CA MET A 160 13.52 -7.54 -9.52
C MET A 160 14.90 -7.89 -10.02
N ILE A 161 15.13 -7.76 -11.32
CA ILE A 161 16.43 -8.02 -11.94
C ILE A 161 17.35 -6.79 -11.82
N SER A 162 16.83 -5.65 -11.39
CA SER A 162 17.60 -4.42 -11.29
C SER A 162 18.70 -4.52 -10.23
N GLY A 163 19.93 -4.14 -10.62
CA GLY A 163 21.05 -3.98 -9.69
C GLY A 163 20.92 -2.76 -8.77
N PHE A 164 19.96 -1.87 -9.01
CA PHE A 164 19.69 -0.73 -8.16
C PHE A 164 18.64 -1.08 -7.09
N PHE A 165 19.10 -1.19 -5.83
CA PHE A 165 18.30 -1.68 -4.70
C PHE A 165 16.91 -1.00 -4.56
N PRO A 166 16.75 0.33 -4.72
CA PRO A 166 15.43 0.94 -4.65
C PRO A 166 14.44 0.40 -5.70
N ILE A 167 14.87 0.16 -6.93
CA ILE A 167 13.99 -0.39 -7.99
C ILE A 167 13.60 -1.84 -7.67
N HIS A 168 14.55 -2.62 -7.17
CA HIS A 168 14.27 -3.99 -6.72
C HIS A 168 13.31 -3.97 -5.51
N LEU A 169 13.55 -3.14 -4.51
CA LEU A 169 12.65 -3.02 -3.35
C LEU A 169 11.23 -2.61 -3.78
N PHE A 170 11.12 -1.64 -4.69
CA PHE A 170 9.85 -1.14 -5.20
C PHE A 170 8.99 -2.27 -5.78
N GLY A 171 9.50 -3.01 -6.76
CA GLY A 171 8.69 -4.05 -7.39
C GLY A 171 8.36 -5.22 -6.46
N GLY A 172 9.25 -5.56 -5.51
CA GLY A 172 9.04 -6.68 -4.60
C GLY A 172 7.92 -6.35 -3.63
N MET A 173 7.92 -5.12 -3.12
CA MET A 173 6.83 -4.61 -2.29
C MET A 173 5.52 -4.49 -3.06
N MET A 174 5.55 -4.00 -4.31
CA MET A 174 4.35 -3.90 -5.14
C MET A 174 3.74 -5.28 -5.37
N ILE A 175 4.54 -6.25 -5.84
CA ILE A 175 4.09 -7.62 -6.12
C ILE A 175 3.50 -8.23 -4.85
N LEU A 176 4.21 -8.18 -3.73
CA LEU A 176 3.73 -8.73 -2.47
C LEU A 176 2.40 -8.10 -2.03
N THR A 177 2.30 -6.77 -2.10
CA THR A 177 1.09 -6.04 -1.69
C THR A 177 -0.09 -6.37 -2.59
N LEU A 178 0.11 -6.48 -3.91
CA LEU A 178 -0.96 -6.81 -4.85
C LEU A 178 -1.50 -8.23 -4.62
N TRP A 179 -0.62 -9.21 -4.41
CA TRP A 179 -1.04 -10.58 -4.09
C TRP A 179 -1.80 -10.66 -2.76
N LEU A 180 -1.31 -9.95 -1.73
CA LEU A 180 -2.03 -9.87 -0.47
C LEU A 180 -3.39 -9.18 -0.67
N ALA A 181 -3.45 -8.04 -1.35
CA ALA A 181 -4.69 -7.32 -1.64
C ALA A 181 -5.72 -8.19 -2.35
N LEU A 182 -5.31 -8.91 -3.40
CA LEU A 182 -6.16 -9.86 -4.10
C LEU A 182 -6.77 -10.91 -3.14
N VAL A 183 -5.94 -11.50 -2.27
CA VAL A 183 -6.41 -12.49 -1.29
C VAL A 183 -7.37 -11.88 -0.28
N PHE A 184 -7.04 -10.70 0.26
CA PHE A 184 -7.89 -10.01 1.22
C PHE A 184 -9.22 -9.57 0.61
N ASP A 185 -9.22 -9.04 -0.61
CA ASP A 185 -10.44 -8.63 -1.30
C ASP A 185 -11.35 -9.83 -1.59
N LEU A 186 -10.80 -10.92 -2.15
CA LEU A 186 -11.58 -12.11 -2.48
C LEU A 186 -12.14 -12.85 -1.27
N LEU A 187 -11.51 -12.73 -0.10
CA LEU A 187 -11.99 -13.34 1.14
C LEU A 187 -12.91 -12.42 1.95
N LEU A 188 -12.51 -11.17 2.15
CA LEU A 188 -13.20 -10.25 3.05
C LEU A 188 -14.37 -9.53 2.38
N LEU A 189 -14.26 -9.08 1.13
CA LEU A 189 -15.36 -8.37 0.47
C LEU A 189 -16.66 -9.20 0.41
N PRO A 190 -16.65 -10.47 -0.07
CA PRO A 190 -17.89 -11.26 -0.08
C PRO A 190 -18.38 -11.58 1.33
N ALA A 191 -17.49 -11.79 2.30
CA ALA A 191 -17.88 -12.05 3.68
C ALA A 191 -18.58 -10.83 4.33
N LEU A 192 -18.00 -9.64 4.14
CA LEU A 192 -18.50 -8.38 4.71
C LEU A 192 -19.78 -7.89 4.00
N LEU A 193 -19.86 -8.03 2.68
CA LEU A 193 -21.02 -7.61 1.89
C LEU A 193 -22.16 -8.64 1.94
N GLY A 194 -21.83 -9.93 1.86
CA GLY A 194 -22.80 -11.03 1.86
C GLY A 194 -23.46 -11.25 3.22
N GLY A 195 -22.76 -10.95 4.33
CA GLY A 195 -23.30 -11.02 5.69
C GLY A 195 -24.26 -9.88 6.05
N ARG A 196 -24.36 -8.85 5.20
CA ARG A 196 -25.19 -7.68 5.46
C ARG A 196 -26.67 -8.03 5.19
N LYS A 197 -27.46 -8.19 6.25
CA LYS A 197 -28.92 -8.44 6.14
C LYS A 197 -29.56 -7.37 5.27
N ASN A 198 -30.40 -7.81 4.32
CA ASN A 198 -31.23 -6.98 3.44
C ASN A 198 -31.81 -5.80 4.24
N SER A 199 -31.33 -4.60 3.97
CA SER A 199 -32.07 -3.38 4.24
C SER A 199 -32.79 -2.95 2.98
#